data_AF-G4VXM1-F1
#
_entry.id   AF-G4VXM1-F1
#
_cell.length_a   1.000
_cell.length_b   1.000
_cell.length_c   1.000
_cell.angle_alpha   90.00
_cell.angle_beta   90.00
_cell.angle_gamma   90.00
#
_symmetry.space_group_name_H-M   'P 1'
#
loop_
_entity.id
_entity.type
_entity.pdbx_description
1 polymer ?
#
loop_
_entity_poly.entity_id
_entity_poly.type
_entity_poly.pdbx_seq_one_letter_code
_entity_poly.pdbx_strand_id
1 'polypeptide(L)'
;AFMLYMKEMRAKVVAECTLKESAAINQILGRKRHSLSREEQAKYYEKARQERQLHMQLYPGWSARDNYGYGTKKKKRKKERTPVESGGNSMKKCRARYGLDQQNQWCKPCR
;
A
#
# COMPACT_ATOMS: atom_id res chain seq x y z
N ALA A 1 10.24 3.15 2.19
CA ALA A 1 11.17 4.02 1.44
C ALA A 1 10.46 5.25 0.85
N PHE A 2 9.56 5.12 -0.13
CA PHE A 2 8.97 6.29 -0.80
C PHE A 2 8.22 7.27 0.11
N MET A 3 7.50 6.78 1.12
CA MET A 3 6.82 7.67 2.09
C MET A 3 7.79 8.61 2.83
N LEU A 4 9.02 8.16 3.11
CA LEU A 4 10.05 8.98 3.77
C LEU A 4 10.64 10.01 2.80
N TYR A 5 10.89 9.61 1.55
CA TYR A 5 11.28 10.54 0.49
C TYR A 5 10.23 11.62 0.28
N MET A 6 8.95 11.25 0.19
CA MET A 6 7.85 12.21 0.09
C MET A 6 7.79 13.15 1.30
N LYS A 7 7.96 12.64 2.52
CA LYS A 7 7.96 13.47 3.74
C LYS A 7 8.99 14.59 3.66
N GLU A 8 10.16 14.31 3.11
CA GLU A 8 11.24 15.31 2.96
C GLU A 8 11.06 16.22 1.74
N MET A 9 10.68 15.67 0.59
CA MET A 9 10.69 16.41 -0.69
C MET A 9 9.38 17.08 -1.04
N ARG A 10 8.25 16.69 -0.43
CA ARG A 10 6.93 17.21 -0.81
C ARG A 10 6.83 18.72 -0.63
N ALA A 11 7.34 19.27 0.46
CA ALA A 11 7.33 20.72 0.68
C ALA A 11 8.16 21.47 -0.38
N LYS A 12 9.32 20.90 -0.77
CA LYS A 12 10.17 21.47 -1.83
C LYS A 12 9.46 21.47 -3.18
N VAL A 13 8.82 20.36 -3.55
CA VAL A 13 8.04 20.27 -4.79
C VAL A 13 6.86 21.24 -4.77
N VAL A 14 6.15 21.38 -3.66
CA VAL A 14 5.05 22.36 -3.50
C VAL A 14 5.55 23.80 -3.61
N ALA A 15 6.76 24.11 -3.14
CA ALA A 15 7.34 25.43 -3.30
C ALA A 15 7.78 25.72 -4.75
N GLU A 16 8.28 24.71 -5.46
CA GLU A 16 8.74 24.81 -6.85
C GLU A 16 7.58 24.80 -7.87
N CYS A 17 6.44 24.22 -7.53
CA CYS A 17 5.30 24.09 -8.45
C CYS A 17 4.05 24.77 -7.90
N THR A 18 3.28 25.44 -8.77
CA THR A 18 2.01 26.09 -8.40
C THR A 18 0.86 25.10 -8.14
N LEU A 19 1.11 23.80 -8.34
CA LEU A 19 0.12 22.74 -8.19
C LEU A 19 -0.20 22.52 -6.70
N LYS A 20 -1.50 22.52 -6.38
CA LYS A 20 -1.99 22.30 -5.01
C LYS A 20 -2.54 20.88 -4.82
N GLU A 21 -2.78 20.17 -5.92
CA GLU A 21 -3.35 18.84 -5.93
C GLU A 21 -2.33 17.78 -5.49
N SER A 22 -2.62 17.10 -4.38
CA SER A 22 -1.77 16.02 -3.87
C SER A 22 -1.47 14.92 -4.90
N ALA A 23 -2.42 14.62 -5.78
CA ALA A 23 -2.23 13.59 -6.80
C ALA A 23 -1.15 13.99 -7.82
N ALA A 24 -1.17 15.24 -8.28
CA ALA A 24 -0.18 15.77 -9.23
C ALA A 24 1.21 15.86 -8.59
N ILE A 25 1.29 16.35 -7.34
CA ILE A 25 2.54 16.40 -6.57
C ILE A 25 3.13 14.99 -6.41
N ASN A 26 2.31 13.98 -6.11
CA ASN A 26 2.77 12.60 -5.97
C ASN A 26 3.29 12.00 -7.29
N GLN A 27 2.75 12.41 -8.44
CA GLN A 27 3.28 12.00 -9.75
C GLN A 27 4.67 12.60 -9.99
N ILE A 28 4.88 13.87 -9.65
CA ILE A 28 6.19 14.53 -9.76
C ILE A 28 7.20 13.85 -8.83
N LEU A 29 6.84 13.61 -7.57
CA LEU A 29 7.70 12.93 -6.61
C LEU A 29 8.04 11.50 -7.06
N GLY A 30 7.08 10.79 -7.66
CA GLY A 30 7.31 9.47 -8.26
C GLY A 30 8.40 9.52 -9.33
N ARG A 31 8.31 10.47 -10.26
CA ARG A 31 9.34 10.68 -11.30
C ARG A 31 10.70 11.05 -10.69
N LYS A 32 10.76 12.06 -9.81
CA LYS A 32 12.01 12.49 -9.15
C LYS A 32 12.68 11.34 -8.38
N ARG A 33 11.90 10.51 -7.68
CA ARG A 33 12.43 9.34 -6.95
C ARG A 33 13.08 8.31 -7.88
N HIS A 34 12.52 8.08 -9.07
CA HIS A 34 13.12 7.17 -10.06
C HIS A 34 14.42 7.71 -10.65
N SER A 35 14.59 9.03 -10.69
CA SER A 35 15.82 9.69 -11.16
C SER A 35 16.95 9.73 -10.12
N LEU A 36 16.69 9.37 -8.86
CA LEU A 36 17.73 9.31 -7.82
C LEU A 36 18.76 8.22 -8.12
N SER A 37 20.02 8.48 -7.76
CA SER A 37 21.08 7.48 -7.82
C SER A 37 20.79 6.28 -6.90
N ARG A 38 21.47 5.16 -7.12
CA ARG A 38 21.30 3.95 -6.29
C ARG A 38 21.63 4.21 -4.82
N GLU A 39 22.65 5.02 -4.55
CA GLU A 39 23.07 5.37 -3.18
C GLU A 39 22.01 6.21 -2.47
N GLU A 40 21.46 7.21 -3.16
CA GLU A 40 20.37 8.04 -2.62
C GLU A 40 19.11 7.21 -2.37
N GLN A 41 18.76 6.29 -3.27
CA GLN A 41 17.66 5.36 -3.04
C GLN A 41 17.94 4.45 -1.82
N ALA A 42 19.16 3.93 -1.69
CA ALA A 42 19.57 3.04 -0.60
C ALA A 42 19.38 3.70 0.77
N LYS A 43 19.71 4.99 0.91
CA LYS A 43 19.45 5.79 2.13
C LYS A 43 17.99 5.69 2.59
N TYR A 44 17.03 5.80 1.68
CA TYR A 44 15.60 5.72 2.03
C TYR A 44 15.11 4.29 2.29
N TYR A 45 15.77 3.28 1.75
CA TYR A 45 15.52 1.88 2.12
C TYR A 45 16.02 1.60 3.53
N GLU A 46 17.21 2.08 3.87
CA GLU A 46 17.79 1.89 5.21
C GLU A 46 16.94 2.57 6.29
N LYS A 47 16.59 3.85 6.09
CA LYS A 47 15.65 4.53 7.00
C LYS A 47 14.33 3.77 7.14
N ALA A 48 13.80 3.20 6.05
CA ALA A 48 12.56 2.44 6.12
C ALA A 48 12.70 1.10 6.87
N ARG A 49 13.88 0.47 6.86
CA ARG A 49 14.17 -0.70 7.69
C ARG A 49 14.21 -0.32 9.17
N GLN A 50 14.90 0.77 9.50
CA GLN A 50 14.98 1.30 10.87
C GLN A 50 13.58 1.64 11.43
N GLU A 51 12.77 2.39 10.68
CA GLU A 51 11.40 2.73 11.08
C GLU A 51 10.52 1.48 11.28
N ARG A 52 10.67 0.47 10.42
CA ARG A 52 9.95 -0.81 10.59
C ARG A 52 10.39 -1.53 11.86
N GLN A 53 11.68 -1.59 12.13
CA GLN A 53 12.21 -2.25 13.33
C GLN A 53 11.75 -1.55 14.60
N LEU A 54 11.82 -0.22 14.62
CA LEU A 54 11.34 0.60 15.73
C LEU A 54 9.84 0.42 15.94
N HIS A 55 9.03 0.43 14.87
CA HIS A 55 7.58 0.20 14.96
C HIS A 55 7.27 -1.16 15.60
N MET A 56 8.01 -2.21 15.22
CA MET A 56 7.82 -3.53 15.82
C MET A 56 8.19 -3.58 17.30
N GLN A 57 9.18 -2.80 17.74
CA GLN A 57 9.58 -2.69 19.15
C GLN A 57 8.56 -1.90 19.97
N LEU A 58 8.09 -0.76 19.44
CA LEU A 58 7.13 0.12 20.12
C LEU A 58 5.71 -0.44 20.16
N TYR A 59 5.35 -1.25 19.15
CA TYR A 59 4.02 -1.84 19.04
C TYR A 59 4.10 -3.36 18.84
N PRO A 60 4.45 -4.12 19.90
CA PRO A 60 4.44 -5.58 19.86
C PRO A 60 3.05 -6.09 19.47
N GLY A 61 2.97 -7.01 18.51
CA GLY A 61 1.70 -7.58 18.04
C GLY A 61 0.92 -6.73 17.04
N TRP A 62 1.39 -5.53 16.68
CA TRP A 62 0.73 -4.71 15.67
C TRP A 62 0.70 -5.39 14.29
N SER A 63 -0.50 -5.46 13.70
CA SER A 63 -0.69 -5.97 12.35
C SER A 63 -1.29 -4.91 11.44
N ALA A 64 -0.73 -4.73 10.24
CA ALA A 64 -1.32 -3.85 9.24
C ALA A 64 -2.75 -4.26 8.85
N ARG A 65 -3.16 -5.50 9.15
CA ARG A 65 -4.51 -6.03 8.90
C ARG A 65 -5.60 -5.18 9.57
N ASP A 66 -5.31 -4.64 10.75
CA ASP A 66 -6.26 -3.86 11.54
C ASP A 66 -6.65 -2.57 10.81
N ASN A 67 -5.72 -1.98 10.04
CA ASN A 67 -5.95 -0.75 9.28
C ASN A 67 -6.81 -0.96 8.01
N TYR A 68 -6.81 -2.16 7.41
CA TYR A 68 -7.53 -2.42 6.15
C TYR A 68 -8.90 -3.09 6.35
N GLY A 69 -9.18 -3.63 7.54
CA GLY A 69 -10.43 -4.34 7.85
C GLY A 69 -11.69 -3.46 7.84
N TYR A 70 -11.56 -2.17 8.17
CA TYR A 70 -12.71 -1.25 8.29
C TYR A 70 -13.10 -0.56 6.97
N GLY A 71 -12.17 -0.37 6.04
CA GLY A 71 -12.39 0.43 4.81
C GLY A 71 -13.17 -0.27 3.68
N THR A 72 -13.22 -1.60 3.70
CA THR A 72 -13.89 -2.38 2.63
C THR A 72 -15.41 -2.47 2.80
N LYS A 73 -15.94 -2.30 4.01
CA LYS A 73 -17.40 -2.31 4.26
C LYS A 73 -18.09 -1.01 3.80
N LYS A 74 -17.44 0.16 3.91
CA LYS A 74 -18.05 1.45 3.52
C LYS A 74 -18.12 1.68 2.01
N LYS A 75 -17.20 1.11 1.22
CA LYS A 75 -17.19 1.31 -0.26
C LYS A 75 -18.10 0.36 -1.05
N LYS A 76 -18.71 -0.64 -0.40
CA LYS A 76 -19.55 -1.66 -1.07
C LYS A 76 -21.06 -1.42 -0.92
N ARG A 77 -21.50 -0.18 -0.73
CA ARG A 77 -22.93 0.21 -0.78
C ARG A 77 -23.17 1.34 -1.80
N LYS A 78 -22.88 1.07 -3.08
CA LYS A 78 -23.60 1.65 -4.22
C LYS A 78 -23.24 0.91 -5.51
N LYS A 79 -23.69 -0.33 -5.63
CA LYS A 79 -23.87 -0.96 -6.94
C LYS A 79 -25.10 -1.83 -6.82
N GLU A 80 -26.24 -1.26 -7.18
CA GLU A 80 -27.42 -2.03 -7.52
C GLU A 80 -27.00 -3.14 -8.46
N ARG A 81 -27.12 -4.38 -8.00
CA ARG A 81 -27.21 -5.53 -8.88
C ARG A 81 -28.28 -6.45 -8.31
N THR A 82 -29.29 -6.61 -9.16
CA THR A 82 -30.42 -7.52 -9.13
C THR A 82 -30.03 -8.95 -8.70
N PRO A 83 -30.97 -9.70 -8.10
CA PRO A 83 -30.73 -11.08 -7.69
C PRO A 83 -30.82 -11.99 -8.93
N VAL A 84 -29.72 -12.65 -9.27
CA VAL A 84 -29.74 -13.87 -10.10
C VAL A 84 -28.96 -14.93 -9.35
N GLU A 85 -29.70 -15.96 -8.98
CA GLU A 85 -29.23 -17.24 -8.48
C GLU A 85 -28.42 -18.00 -9.54
N SER A 86 -27.70 -19.02 -9.07
CA SER A 86 -26.96 -20.06 -9.83
C SER A 86 -25.48 -19.80 -10.12
N GLY A 87 -24.65 -20.63 -9.46
CA GLY A 87 -23.45 -21.21 -10.07
C GLY A 87 -22.11 -20.54 -9.80
N GLY A 88 -21.32 -21.09 -8.87
CA GLY A 88 -19.86 -21.04 -8.94
C GLY A 88 -19.15 -19.84 -8.31
N ASN A 89 -19.42 -19.55 -7.02
CA ASN A 89 -18.70 -18.49 -6.31
C ASN A 89 -17.29 -18.94 -5.90
N SER A 90 -16.33 -18.86 -6.83
CA SER A 90 -14.90 -18.94 -6.52
C SER A 90 -14.47 -17.70 -5.72
N MET A 91 -14.84 -17.66 -4.44
CA MET A 91 -14.34 -16.68 -3.48
C MET A 91 -12.82 -16.60 -3.63
N LYS A 92 -12.32 -15.42 -4.03
CA LYS A 92 -10.93 -15.17 -4.47
C LYS A 92 -9.92 -15.83 -3.51
N LYS A 93 -9.51 -17.04 -3.88
CA LYS A 93 -8.47 -17.87 -3.27
C LYS A 93 -7.16 -17.11 -3.40
N CYS A 94 -6.71 -16.38 -2.38
CA CYS A 94 -5.55 -15.48 -2.49
C CYS A 94 -4.75 -15.48 -1.19
N ARG A 95 -3.40 -15.41 -1.29
CA ARG A 95 -2.50 -15.38 -0.12
C ARG A 95 -2.89 -14.34 0.92
N ALA A 96 -3.37 -13.18 0.48
CA ALA A 96 -3.81 -12.09 1.36
C ALA A 96 -5.02 -12.46 2.25
N ARG A 97 -5.82 -13.45 1.87
CA ARG A 97 -6.97 -13.93 2.65
C ARG A 97 -6.64 -15.16 3.48
N TYR A 98 -5.89 -16.11 2.93
CA TYR A 98 -5.75 -17.45 3.50
C TYR A 98 -4.46 -17.64 4.32
N GLY A 99 -3.53 -16.68 4.31
CA GLY A 99 -2.27 -16.80 5.06
C GLY A 99 -1.36 -17.90 4.51
N LEU A 100 -0.20 -18.11 5.13
CA LEU A 100 0.85 -19.04 4.67
C LEU A 100 0.49 -20.53 4.84
N ASP A 101 -0.44 -20.83 5.74
CA ASP A 101 -0.78 -22.20 6.13
C ASP A 101 -1.78 -22.88 5.19
N GLN A 102 -2.46 -22.11 4.34
CA GLN A 102 -3.53 -22.60 3.47
C GLN A 102 -3.21 -22.42 1.98
N GLN A 103 -2.02 -22.86 1.56
CA GLN A 103 -1.50 -22.71 0.19
C GLN A 103 -2.38 -23.37 -0.88
N ASN A 104 -3.05 -24.47 -0.54
CA ASN A 104 -4.00 -25.16 -1.44
C ASN A 104 -5.22 -24.30 -1.80
N GLN A 105 -5.48 -23.26 -1.01
CA GLN A 105 -6.56 -22.28 -1.24
C GLN A 105 -6.05 -20.98 -1.82
N TRP A 106 -4.85 -20.98 -2.42
CA TRP A 106 -4.32 -19.85 -3.17
C TRP A 106 -4.63 -19.99 -4.66
N CYS A 107 -4.87 -18.87 -5.33
CA CYS A 107 -4.95 -18.82 -6.77
C CYS A 107 -3.57 -19.10 -7.37
N LYS A 108 -3.53 -19.51 -8.64
CA LYS A 108 -2.27 -19.80 -9.33
C LYS A 108 -1.25 -18.65 -9.25
N PRO A 109 -1.62 -17.35 -9.36
CA PRO A 109 -0.66 -16.25 -9.18
C PRO A 109 -0.13 -16.06 -7.74
N CYS A 110 -0.78 -16.65 -6.74
CA CYS A 110 -0.37 -16.54 -5.35
C CYS A 110 0.42 -17.75 -4.85
N ARG A 111 0.26 -18.93 -5.47
CA ARG A 111 1.12 -20.11 -5.28
C ARG A 111 2.48 -19.83 -5.88
#